data_AF-R7NFT2-F1
#
_entry.id   AF-R7NFT2-F1
#
_cell.length_a   1.000
_cell.length_b   1.000
_cell.length_c   1.000
_cell.angle_alpha   90.00
_cell.angle_beta   90.00
_cell.angle_gamma   90.00
#
_symmetry.space_group_name_H-M   'P 1'
#
loop_
_entity.id
_entity.type
_entity.pdbx_description
1 polymer ?
#
loop_
_entity_poly.entity_id
_entity_poly.type
_entity_poly.pdbx_seq_one_letter_code
_entity_poly.pdbx_strand_id
1 'polypeptide(L)'
;MGNKKLVHEKGKEKSPNEEKNSISNATDIYIKKQKMERKTTWIIISIIFIIILGTLLLVWQINKPKYSKDHAFTQFYIPNTSNIKGDINIEEFISISPDFAIGANKYGYAVFINPDKAFARLLKNYERGINLIKKEFKLGKLSKNNFTSYKIYGVQVTTGTDEEKKEARMISRILDIYENSFDINTIDKMMFH
;
A
#
# COMPACT_ATOMS: atom_id res chain seq x y z
N MET A 1 7.77 93.66 -30.11
CA MET A 1 7.15 92.83 -29.05
C MET A 1 6.00 92.05 -29.66
N GLY A 2 6.19 90.74 -29.87
CA GLY A 2 5.17 89.87 -30.47
C GLY A 2 4.28 89.23 -29.41
N ASN A 3 2.97 89.33 -29.57
CA ASN A 3 1.99 88.62 -28.75
C ASN A 3 1.85 87.17 -29.26
N LYS A 4 2.31 86.20 -28.47
CA LYS A 4 2.05 84.77 -28.70
C LYS A 4 0.59 84.46 -28.34
N LYS A 5 -0.22 84.10 -29.34
CA LYS A 5 -1.53 83.46 -29.13
C LYS A 5 -1.30 82.05 -28.54
N LEU A 6 -1.78 81.83 -27.32
CA LEU A 6 -1.98 80.49 -26.76
C LEU A 6 -3.13 79.82 -27.53
N VAL A 7 -2.80 78.80 -28.32
CA VAL A 7 -3.80 77.91 -28.94
C VAL A 7 -4.15 76.85 -27.91
N HIS A 8 -5.37 76.91 -27.39
CA HIS A 8 -5.96 75.80 -26.64
C HIS A 8 -6.28 74.68 -27.63
N GLU A 9 -5.47 73.63 -27.61
CA GLU A 9 -5.70 72.41 -28.36
C GLU A 9 -6.88 71.67 -27.71
N LYS A 10 -8.08 71.79 -28.31
CA LYS A 10 -9.25 70.96 -27.94
C LYS A 10 -8.96 69.53 -28.38
N GLY A 11 -8.67 68.65 -27.41
CA GLY A 11 -8.60 67.21 -27.64
C GLY A 11 -9.90 66.72 -28.27
N LYS A 12 -9.80 65.93 -29.34
CA LYS A 12 -10.95 65.29 -30.00
C LYS A 12 -11.60 64.30 -29.02
N GLU A 13 -12.81 64.63 -28.57
CA GLU A 13 -13.67 63.73 -27.79
C GLU A 13 -14.13 62.58 -28.71
N LYS A 14 -13.83 61.33 -28.34
CA LYS A 14 -14.17 60.15 -29.15
C LYS A 14 -15.70 59.94 -29.16
N SER A 15 -16.23 59.46 -30.28
CA SER A 15 -17.67 59.20 -30.40
C SER A 15 -18.11 58.13 -29.38
N PRO A 16 -19.26 58.29 -28.69
CA PRO A 16 -19.75 57.33 -27.69
C PRO A 16 -19.83 55.88 -28.19
N ASN A 17 -20.03 55.67 -29.50
CA ASN A 17 -20.02 54.33 -30.11
C ASN A 17 -18.61 53.74 -30.25
N GLU A 18 -17.60 54.57 -30.53
CA GLU A 18 -16.21 54.13 -30.61
C GLU A 18 -15.67 53.77 -29.22
N GLU A 19 -16.07 54.53 -28.20
CA GLU A 19 -15.71 54.25 -26.81
C GLU A 19 -16.33 52.93 -26.33
N LYS A 20 -17.63 52.70 -26.56
CA LYS A 20 -18.30 51.43 -26.23
C LYS A 20 -17.66 50.22 -26.92
N ASN A 21 -17.31 50.34 -28.21
CA ASN A 21 -16.64 49.26 -28.94
C ASN A 21 -15.23 48.99 -28.39
N SER A 22 -14.50 50.03 -27.98
CA SER A 22 -13.18 49.88 -27.36
C SER A 22 -13.24 49.16 -26.01
N ILE A 23 -14.27 49.47 -25.20
CA ILE A 23 -14.51 48.83 -23.90
C ILE A 23 -14.91 47.36 -24.09
N SER A 24 -15.83 47.07 -25.03
CA SER A 24 -16.25 45.70 -25.34
C SER A 24 -15.06 44.81 -25.76
N ASN A 25 -14.21 45.31 -26.65
CA ASN A 25 -13.02 44.60 -27.12
C ASN A 25 -12.02 44.36 -25.97
N ALA A 26 -11.83 45.35 -25.09
CA ALA A 26 -10.97 45.20 -23.92
C ALA A 26 -11.52 44.16 -22.92
N THR A 27 -12.84 44.13 -22.69
CA THR A 27 -13.48 43.11 -21.84
C THR A 27 -13.38 41.71 -22.42
N ASP A 28 -13.55 41.54 -23.74
CA ASP A 28 -13.43 40.24 -24.40
C ASP A 28 -12.00 39.69 -24.32
N ILE A 29 -11.00 40.55 -24.51
CA ILE A 29 -9.58 40.19 -24.34
C ILE A 29 -9.30 39.76 -22.89
N TYR A 30 -9.83 40.50 -21.91
CA TYR A 30 -9.67 40.18 -20.50
C TYR A 30 -10.29 38.82 -20.14
N ILE A 31 -11.54 38.56 -20.57
CA ILE A 31 -12.23 37.29 -20.33
C ILE A 31 -11.49 36.13 -21.01
N LYS A 32 -11.02 36.31 -22.23
CA LYS A 32 -10.23 35.29 -22.95
C LYS A 32 -8.93 34.98 -22.21
N LYS A 33 -8.23 35.98 -21.69
CA LYS A 33 -7.02 35.82 -20.88
C LYS A 33 -7.29 35.05 -19.58
N GLN A 34 -8.33 35.44 -18.83
CA GLN A 34 -8.78 34.76 -17.61
C GLN A 34 -9.14 33.29 -17.87
N LYS A 35 -9.84 33.01 -18.97
CA LYS A 35 -10.21 31.63 -19.36
C LYS A 35 -8.97 30.80 -19.69
N MET A 36 -7.96 31.38 -20.34
CA MET A 36 -6.68 30.72 -20.63
C MET A 36 -5.89 30.44 -19.35
N GLU A 37 -5.77 31.41 -18.45
CA GLU A 37 -5.10 31.24 -17.15
C GLU A 37 -5.75 30.14 -16.31
N ARG A 38 -7.09 30.14 -16.19
CA ARG A 38 -7.84 29.07 -15.52
C ARG A 38 -7.57 27.70 -16.14
N LYS A 39 -7.57 27.58 -17.46
CA LYS A 39 -7.25 26.31 -18.15
C LYS A 39 -5.83 25.86 -17.84
N THR A 40 -4.86 26.77 -17.86
CA THR A 40 -3.47 26.47 -17.50
C THR A 40 -3.35 25.99 -16.05
N THR A 41 -4.06 26.63 -15.11
CA THR A 41 -4.11 26.18 -13.71
C THR A 41 -4.65 24.76 -13.59
N TRP A 42 -5.74 24.42 -14.30
CA TRP A 42 -6.30 23.07 -14.29
C TRP A 42 -5.36 22.02 -14.90
N ILE A 43 -4.62 22.37 -15.96
CA ILE A 43 -3.60 21.48 -16.55
C ILE A 43 -2.48 21.20 -15.54
N ILE A 44 -1.99 22.23 -14.85
CA ILE A 44 -0.94 22.08 -13.83
C ILE A 44 -1.42 21.20 -12.67
N ILE A 45 -2.65 21.42 -12.18
CA ILE A 45 -3.25 20.58 -11.12
C ILE A 45 -3.35 19.12 -11.57
N SER A 46 -3.78 18.87 -12.81
CA SER A 46 -3.86 17.52 -13.37
C SER A 46 -2.50 16.84 -13.43
N ILE A 47 -1.45 17.56 -13.85
CA ILE A 47 -0.08 17.05 -13.89
C ILE A 47 0.41 16.70 -12.48
N ILE A 48 0.20 17.59 -11.50
CA ILE A 48 0.57 17.34 -10.10
C ILE A 48 -0.17 16.12 -9.56
N PHE A 49 -1.46 15.99 -9.85
CA PHE A 49 -2.25 14.83 -9.44
C PHE A 49 -1.72 13.52 -10.03
N ILE A 50 -1.36 13.51 -11.31
CA ILE A 50 -0.77 12.34 -11.98
C ILE A 50 0.58 11.97 -11.33
N ILE A 51 1.41 12.96 -10.98
CA ILE A 51 2.68 12.72 -10.29
C ILE A 51 2.45 12.13 -8.90
N ILE A 52 1.51 12.68 -8.12
CA ILE A 52 1.15 12.15 -6.79
C ILE A 52 0.62 10.71 -6.92
N LEU A 53 -0.27 10.46 -7.88
CA LEU A 53 -0.80 9.12 -8.09
C LEU A 53 0.30 8.13 -8.52
N GLY A 54 1.19 8.55 -9.41
CA GLY A 54 2.33 7.75 -9.85
C GLY A 54 3.31 7.43 -8.72
N THR A 55 3.63 8.41 -7.87
CA THR A 55 4.50 8.19 -6.71
C THR A 55 3.85 7.25 -5.68
N LEU A 56 2.56 7.38 -5.41
CA LEU A 56 1.82 6.44 -4.55
C LEU A 56 1.87 5.00 -5.10
N LEU A 57 1.69 4.83 -6.41
CA LEU A 57 1.78 3.51 -7.07
C LEU A 57 3.20 2.93 -7.01
N LEU A 58 4.24 3.76 -7.20
CA LEU A 58 5.64 3.34 -7.10
C LEU A 58 5.98 2.91 -5.67
N VAL A 59 5.61 3.70 -4.66
CA VAL A 59 5.81 3.34 -3.24
C VAL A 59 5.11 2.01 -2.93
N TRP A 60 3.87 1.82 -3.40
CA TRP A 60 3.15 0.56 -3.23
C TRP A 60 3.86 -0.62 -3.90
N GLN A 61 4.43 -0.44 -5.10
CA GLN A 61 5.12 -1.50 -5.82
C GLN A 61 6.47 -1.88 -5.19
N ILE A 62 7.22 -0.89 -4.71
CA ILE A 62 8.52 -1.10 -4.04
C ILE A 62 8.33 -1.78 -2.68
N ASN A 63 7.25 -1.46 -1.96
CA ASN A 63 6.97 -1.99 -0.63
C ASN A 63 6.28 -3.36 -0.62
N LYS A 64 6.10 -4.02 -1.77
CA LYS A 64 5.56 -5.39 -1.77
C LYS A 64 6.59 -6.35 -1.16
N PRO A 65 6.18 -7.19 -0.19
CA PRO A 65 7.07 -8.15 0.41
C PRO A 65 7.45 -9.19 -0.63
N LYS A 66 8.76 -9.37 -0.81
CA LYS A 66 9.32 -10.30 -1.78
C LYS A 66 9.75 -11.55 -1.05
N TYR A 67 9.38 -12.70 -1.60
CA TYR A 67 9.97 -13.95 -1.17
C TYR A 67 11.45 -13.94 -1.50
N SER A 68 12.28 -14.35 -0.55
CA SER A 68 13.71 -14.48 -0.79
C SER A 68 13.98 -15.84 -1.43
N LYS A 69 14.74 -15.86 -2.54
CA LYS A 69 15.13 -17.12 -3.20
C LYS A 69 15.88 -18.06 -2.25
N ASP A 70 16.63 -17.47 -1.32
CA ASP A 70 17.40 -18.17 -0.31
C ASP A 70 16.54 -18.78 0.80
N HIS A 71 15.30 -18.31 0.91
CA HIS A 71 14.33 -18.69 1.93
C HIS A 71 13.20 -19.54 1.32
N ALA A 72 13.29 -19.86 0.02
CA ALA A 72 12.37 -20.77 -0.63
C ALA A 72 12.63 -22.23 -0.22
N PHE A 73 11.64 -23.09 -0.46
CA PHE A 73 11.78 -24.54 -0.33
C PHE A 73 12.94 -25.06 -1.19
N THR A 74 13.84 -25.83 -0.58
CA THR A 74 14.98 -26.48 -1.27
C THR A 74 15.06 -27.98 -1.01
N GLN A 75 14.50 -28.47 0.11
CA GLN A 75 14.59 -29.87 0.49
C GLN A 75 13.37 -30.30 1.32
N PHE A 76 13.06 -31.59 1.34
CA PHE A 76 12.02 -32.12 2.24
C PHE A 76 12.40 -31.93 3.70
N TYR A 77 11.40 -31.67 4.54
CA TYR A 77 11.61 -31.53 5.99
C TYR A 77 11.65 -32.91 6.63
N ILE A 78 12.78 -33.28 7.22
CA ILE A 78 12.97 -34.54 7.94
C ILE A 78 13.44 -34.20 9.35
N PRO A 79 12.55 -34.26 10.37
CA PRO A 79 12.90 -33.93 11.75
C PRO A 79 14.12 -34.71 12.24
N ASN A 80 14.87 -34.14 13.19
CA ASN A 80 16.01 -34.77 13.85
C ASN A 80 17.21 -35.14 12.94
N THR A 81 17.33 -34.49 11.79
CA THR A 81 18.54 -34.55 10.96
C THR A 81 19.44 -33.34 11.20
N SER A 82 20.76 -33.48 11.06
CA SER A 82 21.74 -32.42 11.39
C SER A 82 21.53 -31.10 10.67
N ASN A 83 20.87 -31.14 9.50
CA ASN A 83 20.67 -30.01 8.61
C ASN A 83 19.26 -29.40 8.72
N ILE A 84 18.42 -29.89 9.63
CA ILE A 84 17.05 -29.41 9.85
C ILE A 84 16.96 -28.76 11.24
N LYS A 85 16.23 -27.64 11.29
CA LYS A 85 16.04 -26.85 12.51
C LYS A 85 14.60 -26.95 13.01
N GLY A 86 14.46 -27.07 14.32
CA GLY A 86 13.18 -27.21 14.99
C GLY A 86 12.61 -28.63 14.93
N ASP A 87 11.44 -28.80 15.50
CA ASP A 87 10.68 -30.04 15.54
C ASP A 87 9.23 -29.75 15.19
N ILE A 88 8.93 -29.77 13.89
CA ILE A 88 7.59 -29.46 13.37
C ILE A 88 6.89 -30.77 12.98
N ASN A 89 5.72 -30.98 13.57
CA ASN A 89 4.81 -32.05 13.18
C ASN A 89 4.15 -31.70 11.83
N ILE A 90 4.74 -32.15 10.72
CA ILE A 90 4.25 -31.88 9.37
C ILE A 90 2.83 -32.43 9.15
N GLU A 91 2.53 -33.60 9.73
CA GLU A 91 1.24 -34.28 9.53
C GLU A 91 0.08 -33.44 10.06
N GLU A 92 0.28 -32.74 11.19
CA GLU A 92 -0.71 -31.82 11.74
C GLU A 92 -1.13 -30.76 10.71
N PHE A 93 -0.16 -30.14 10.03
CA PHE A 93 -0.44 -29.10 9.03
C PHE A 93 -1.07 -29.65 7.75
N ILE A 94 -0.55 -30.76 7.22
CA ILE A 94 -1.08 -31.38 6.00
C ILE A 94 -2.49 -31.90 6.22
N SER A 95 -2.81 -32.43 7.41
CA SER A 95 -4.16 -32.91 7.76
C SER A 95 -5.22 -31.80 7.70
N ILE A 96 -4.83 -30.54 7.95
CA ILE A 96 -5.71 -29.38 7.84
C ILE A 96 -5.90 -29.01 6.37
N SER A 97 -4.83 -28.99 5.59
CA SER A 97 -4.88 -28.75 4.16
C SER A 97 -3.57 -29.14 3.46
N PRO A 98 -3.62 -29.73 2.25
CA PRO A 98 -2.41 -29.96 1.45
C PRO A 98 -1.70 -28.67 1.05
N ASP A 99 -2.39 -27.51 1.08
CA ASP A 99 -1.77 -26.20 0.84
C ASP A 99 -0.79 -25.81 1.97
N PHE A 100 -0.82 -26.48 3.12
CA PHE A 100 0.12 -26.34 4.22
C PHE A 100 1.25 -27.38 4.19
N ALA A 101 1.57 -27.95 3.02
CA ALA A 101 2.73 -28.82 2.88
C ALA A 101 4.02 -28.05 3.22
N ILE A 102 4.84 -28.65 4.09
CA ILE A 102 6.06 -28.06 4.64
C ILE A 102 7.27 -28.80 4.11
N GLY A 103 8.30 -28.04 3.75
CA GLY A 103 9.66 -28.53 3.56
C GLY A 103 10.65 -27.66 4.33
N ALA A 104 11.91 -27.65 3.91
CA ALA A 104 12.94 -26.81 4.48
C ALA A 104 13.62 -25.95 3.42
N ASN A 105 14.07 -24.76 3.83
CA ASN A 105 14.96 -23.91 3.04
C ASN A 105 16.42 -24.36 3.17
N LYS A 106 17.34 -23.69 2.46
CA LYS A 106 18.77 -24.06 2.42
C LYS A 106 19.49 -23.98 3.77
N TYR A 107 18.85 -23.36 4.77
CA TYR A 107 19.37 -23.21 6.13
C TYR A 107 18.74 -24.18 7.12
N GLY A 108 17.86 -25.07 6.66
CA GLY A 108 17.19 -26.07 7.47
C GLY A 108 15.90 -25.62 8.17
N TYR A 109 15.47 -24.36 7.99
CA TYR A 109 14.23 -23.87 8.60
C TYR A 109 13.02 -24.36 7.81
N ALA A 110 11.94 -24.67 8.53
CA ALA A 110 10.68 -25.05 7.90
C ALA A 110 10.08 -23.89 7.10
N VAL A 111 9.62 -24.22 5.90
CA VAL A 111 8.94 -23.29 4.99
C VAL A 111 7.80 -24.01 4.30
N PHE A 112 6.73 -23.29 3.97
CA PHE A 112 5.71 -23.86 3.09
C PHE A 112 6.28 -24.06 1.69
N ILE A 113 5.96 -25.21 1.07
CA ILE A 113 6.36 -25.48 -0.31
C ILE A 113 5.79 -24.41 -1.26
N ASN A 114 4.57 -23.93 -0.97
CA ASN A 114 3.97 -22.80 -1.66
C ASN A 114 3.42 -21.78 -0.64
N PRO A 115 4.22 -20.76 -0.25
CA PRO A 115 3.81 -19.79 0.76
C PRO A 115 2.56 -19.00 0.36
N ASP A 116 2.35 -18.71 -0.92
CA ASP A 116 1.16 -18.00 -1.39
C ASP A 116 -0.12 -18.82 -1.20
N LYS A 117 -0.07 -20.12 -1.53
CA LYS A 117 -1.21 -21.02 -1.32
C LYS A 117 -1.48 -21.22 0.17
N ALA A 118 -0.44 -21.40 0.97
CA ALA A 118 -0.57 -21.50 2.42
C ALA A 118 -1.23 -20.25 3.01
N PHE A 119 -0.78 -19.05 2.62
CA PHE A 119 -1.37 -17.79 3.09
C PHE A 119 -2.83 -17.63 2.64
N ALA A 120 -3.14 -17.95 1.38
CA ALA A 120 -4.53 -17.91 0.90
C ALA A 120 -5.43 -18.91 1.64
N ARG A 121 -4.90 -20.10 1.96
CA ARG A 121 -5.60 -21.12 2.73
C ARG A 121 -5.84 -20.69 4.18
N LEU A 122 -4.84 -20.06 4.81
CA LEU A 122 -4.96 -19.46 6.15
C LEU A 122 -6.13 -18.47 6.20
N LEU A 123 -6.18 -17.53 5.25
CA LEU A 123 -7.25 -16.52 5.18
C LEU A 123 -8.65 -17.15 5.06
N LYS A 124 -8.76 -18.28 4.37
CA LYS A 124 -10.02 -18.98 4.15
C LYS A 124 -10.44 -19.84 5.34
N ASN A 125 -9.53 -20.63 5.90
CA ASN A 125 -9.86 -21.63 6.91
C ASN A 125 -10.04 -21.02 8.31
N TYR A 126 -9.42 -19.87 8.59
CA TYR A 126 -9.34 -19.30 9.94
C TYR A 126 -9.93 -17.90 10.04
N GLU A 127 -10.98 -17.60 9.25
CA GLU A 127 -11.61 -16.28 9.24
C GLU A 127 -12.07 -15.83 10.63
N ARG A 128 -12.62 -16.74 11.45
CA ARG A 128 -13.09 -16.43 12.80
C ARG A 128 -11.93 -16.03 13.72
N GLY A 129 -10.91 -16.88 13.85
CA GLY A 129 -9.71 -16.56 14.61
C GLY A 129 -9.01 -15.28 14.13
N ILE A 130 -8.95 -15.04 12.82
CA ILE A 130 -8.39 -13.80 12.25
C ILE A 130 -9.21 -12.59 12.71
N ASN A 131 -10.54 -12.67 12.64
CA ASN A 131 -11.43 -11.59 13.06
C ASN A 131 -11.36 -11.34 14.58
N LEU A 132 -11.18 -12.39 15.38
CA LEU A 132 -10.99 -12.28 16.82
C LEU A 132 -9.70 -11.51 17.15
N ILE A 133 -8.55 -11.93 16.61
CA ILE A 133 -7.26 -11.24 16.79
C ILE A 133 -7.37 -9.78 16.33
N LYS A 134 -7.97 -9.56 15.16
CA LYS A 134 -8.18 -8.23 14.59
C LYS A 134 -8.94 -7.32 15.56
N LYS A 135 -10.04 -7.81 16.13
CA LYS A 135 -10.92 -7.03 17.01
C LYS A 135 -10.27 -6.75 18.35
N GLU A 136 -9.68 -7.76 18.99
CA GLU A 136 -9.07 -7.63 20.31
C GLU A 136 -7.88 -6.65 20.30
N PHE A 137 -7.02 -6.74 19.28
CA PHE A 137 -5.80 -5.93 19.18
C PHE A 137 -5.93 -4.73 18.23
N LYS A 138 -7.14 -4.43 17.75
CA LYS A 138 -7.45 -3.28 16.86
C LYS A 138 -6.56 -3.22 15.61
N LEU A 139 -6.32 -4.38 14.99
CA LEU A 139 -5.45 -4.49 13.81
C LEU A 139 -6.20 -4.16 12.51
N GLY A 140 -5.44 -3.76 11.48
CA GLY A 140 -5.91 -3.77 10.10
C GLY A 140 -6.16 -5.20 9.60
N LYS A 141 -6.82 -5.35 8.43
CA LYS A 141 -7.05 -6.68 7.83
C LYS A 141 -5.73 -7.43 7.65
N LEU A 142 -5.70 -8.73 8.00
CA LEU A 142 -4.53 -9.59 7.76
C LEU A 142 -4.11 -9.56 6.28
N SER A 143 -2.83 -9.32 6.06
CA SER A 143 -2.16 -9.21 4.78
C SER A 143 -0.69 -9.60 4.93
N LYS A 144 0.03 -9.73 3.81
CA LYS A 144 1.47 -10.01 3.83
C LYS A 144 2.32 -8.90 4.47
N ASN A 145 1.77 -7.71 4.69
CA ASN A 145 2.52 -6.58 5.24
C ASN A 145 2.39 -6.45 6.76
N ASN A 146 1.41 -7.12 7.36
CA ASN A 146 1.12 -7.03 8.80
C ASN A 146 0.94 -8.41 9.46
N PHE A 147 1.33 -9.49 8.78
CA PHE A 147 1.14 -10.83 9.31
C PHE A 147 1.96 -11.04 10.59
N THR A 148 3.08 -10.35 10.78
CA THR A 148 3.90 -10.44 12.00
C THR A 148 3.12 -10.02 13.24
N SER A 149 2.26 -8.99 13.16
CA SER A 149 1.38 -8.61 14.28
C SER A 149 0.42 -9.75 14.62
N TYR A 150 -0.18 -10.40 13.62
CA TYR A 150 -1.06 -11.54 13.83
C TYR A 150 -0.33 -12.76 14.38
N LYS A 151 0.93 -12.98 13.95
CA LYS A 151 1.81 -14.02 14.49
C LYS A 151 2.01 -13.82 16.00
N ILE A 152 2.38 -12.60 16.41
CA ILE A 152 2.67 -12.25 17.81
C ILE A 152 1.41 -12.28 18.67
N TYR A 153 0.30 -11.70 18.19
CA TYR A 153 -0.90 -11.52 19.00
C TYR A 153 -1.82 -12.75 19.04
N GLY A 154 -1.74 -13.66 18.07
CA GLY A 154 -2.62 -14.84 18.05
C GLY A 154 -2.51 -15.73 19.29
N VAL A 155 -1.32 -15.85 19.88
CA VAL A 155 -1.11 -16.57 21.15
C VAL A 155 -1.52 -15.76 22.39
N GLN A 156 -1.75 -14.46 22.25
CA GLN A 156 -2.08 -13.53 23.35
C GLN A 156 -3.58 -13.28 23.50
N VAL A 157 -4.41 -13.81 22.60
CA VAL A 157 -5.88 -13.64 22.64
C VAL A 157 -6.46 -14.13 23.96
N THR A 158 -7.24 -13.28 24.61
CA THR A 158 -7.93 -13.55 25.88
C THR A 158 -9.46 -13.60 25.74
N THR A 159 -10.01 -13.01 24.68
CA THR A 159 -11.45 -12.98 24.40
C THR A 159 -11.88 -14.14 23.47
N GLY A 160 -13.18 -14.27 23.21
CA GLY A 160 -13.73 -15.31 22.32
C GLY A 160 -13.87 -16.69 22.97
N THR A 161 -14.37 -17.66 22.20
CA THR A 161 -14.53 -19.05 22.64
C THR A 161 -13.20 -19.81 22.66
N ASP A 162 -13.18 -20.99 23.29
CA ASP A 162 -11.98 -21.83 23.31
C ASP A 162 -11.57 -22.30 21.91
N GLU A 163 -12.54 -22.53 21.02
CA GLU A 163 -12.29 -22.85 19.61
C GLU A 163 -11.64 -21.67 18.88
N GLU A 164 -12.16 -20.45 19.06
CA GLU A 164 -11.59 -19.27 18.42
C GLU A 164 -10.17 -18.96 18.94
N LYS A 165 -9.91 -19.20 20.24
CA LYS A 165 -8.56 -19.12 20.82
C LYS A 165 -7.62 -20.19 20.26
N LYS A 166 -8.11 -21.42 20.03
CA LYS A 166 -7.33 -22.48 19.36
C LYS A 166 -7.02 -22.07 17.91
N GLU A 167 -7.98 -21.52 17.18
CA GLU A 167 -7.75 -20.96 15.85
C GLU A 167 -6.70 -19.83 15.89
N ALA A 168 -6.77 -18.92 16.86
CA ALA A 168 -5.81 -17.83 17.02
C ALA A 168 -4.36 -18.33 17.24
N ARG A 169 -4.18 -19.35 18.10
CA ARG A 169 -2.88 -20.01 18.29
C ARG A 169 -2.41 -20.72 17.01
N MET A 170 -3.32 -21.36 16.28
CA MET A 170 -2.97 -22.03 15.02
C MET A 170 -2.56 -21.04 13.94
N ILE A 171 -3.23 -19.87 13.85
CA ILE A 171 -2.83 -18.76 12.98
C ILE A 171 -1.39 -18.34 13.30
N SER A 172 -1.04 -18.15 14.58
CA SER A 172 0.33 -17.82 14.98
C SER A 172 1.35 -18.86 14.50
N ARG A 173 1.05 -20.15 14.67
CA ARG A 173 1.94 -21.25 14.25
C ARG A 173 2.12 -21.31 12.73
N ILE A 174 1.05 -21.11 11.97
CA ILE A 174 1.12 -21.04 10.50
C ILE A 174 1.98 -19.84 10.08
N LEU A 175 1.77 -18.68 10.70
CA LEU A 175 2.50 -17.45 10.35
C LEU A 175 3.98 -17.50 10.75
N ASP A 176 4.34 -18.29 11.76
CA ASP A 176 5.72 -18.55 12.15
C ASP A 176 6.50 -19.29 11.05
N ILE A 177 5.90 -20.34 10.47
CA ILE A 177 6.48 -21.04 9.31
C ILE A 177 6.47 -20.14 8.06
N TYR A 178 5.42 -19.33 7.89
CA TYR A 178 5.30 -18.41 6.75
C TYR A 178 6.42 -17.37 6.74
N GLU A 179 6.82 -16.86 7.91
CA GLU A 179 7.88 -15.88 8.09
C GLU A 179 9.21 -16.34 7.47
N ASN A 180 9.54 -17.64 7.60
CA ASN A 180 10.77 -18.23 7.08
C ASN A 180 10.88 -18.22 5.55
N SER A 181 9.86 -17.72 4.83
CA SER A 181 9.85 -17.51 3.37
C SER A 181 10.40 -16.12 2.96
N PHE A 182 10.68 -15.25 3.92
CA PHE A 182 11.16 -13.88 3.72
C PHE A 182 12.56 -13.69 4.29
N ASP A 183 13.32 -12.75 3.74
CA ASP A 183 14.58 -12.32 4.35
C ASP A 183 14.36 -11.41 5.57
N ILE A 184 15.37 -11.35 6.44
CA ILE A 184 15.32 -10.56 7.68
C ILE A 184 15.02 -9.07 7.43
N ASN A 185 15.57 -8.48 6.38
CA ASN A 185 15.33 -7.08 6.04
C ASN A 185 13.86 -6.81 5.69
N THR A 186 13.20 -7.79 5.08
CA THR A 186 11.77 -7.74 4.76
C THR A 186 10.93 -7.86 6.03
N ILE A 187 11.32 -8.72 6.97
CA ILE A 187 10.63 -8.87 8.26
C ILE A 187 10.79 -7.63 9.15
N ASP A 188 11.99 -7.05 9.24
CA ASP A 188 12.25 -5.84 10.04
C ASP A 188 11.34 -4.69 9.59
N LYS A 189 11.15 -4.50 8.28
CA LYS A 189 10.23 -3.48 7.74
C LYS A 189 8.77 -3.70 8.12
N MET A 190 8.37 -4.92 8.45
CA MET A 190 7.00 -5.24 8.89
C MET A 190 6.80 -5.08 10.39
N MET A 191 7.88 -5.11 11.19
CA MET A 191 7.79 -4.97 12.65
C MET A 191 7.76 -3.51 13.12
N PHE A 192 8.36 -2.57 12.38
CA PHE A 192 8.62 -1.20 12.83
C PHE A 192 7.80 -0.10 12.13
N HIS A 193 6.63 -0.44 11.56
CA HIS A 193 5.70 0.50 10.91
C HIS A 193 4.26 0.28 11.36
#